data_AF-A0A2T6CW83-F1
#
_entry.id   AF-A0A2T6CW83-F1
#
_cell.length_a   1.000
_cell.length_b   1.000
_cell.length_c   1.000
_cell.angle_alpha   90.00
_cell.angle_beta   90.00
_cell.angle_gamma   90.00
#
_symmetry.space_group_name_H-M   'P 1'
#
loop_
_entity.id
_entity.type
_entity.pdbx_description
1 polymer ?
#
loop_
_entity_poly.entity_id
_entity_poly.type
_entity_poly.pdbx_seq_one_letter_code
_entity_poly.pdbx_strand_id
1 'polypeptide(L)'
;MPPTEQIVAEYPLMQQEIAALRAQVAWLKQQLFGGGKSETLDRAQLRLQLAELESTAAEAKPAQTITYERPSGPGSKRKLPAESFAHLPVKETVEIVPEPVKHNPELYEKIGEERTFEVDIVPPQLFKREIVRPKYRHRLDRMRAPLLAPAPGRIAPGGFASAGLVAWALTAKYCDHLPLYRQEKMLTRWGAPISRQNLCDWTGMATALLERVVKLMKQELLQGGYVQVDETPIRCNDPDVRDGKTTTGYLWGLSCPDADVVFEWRLSRRHEEASRLLGDTFKGLLQSDGYEAVRREVAQVDVQYV
;
A
#
# COMPACT_ATOMS: atom_id res chain seq x y z
N MET A 1 -26.24 -57.95 -40.91
CA MET A 1 -25.49 -56.69 -41.02
C MET A 1 -26.49 -55.58 -41.30
N PRO A 2 -26.50 -54.47 -40.54
CA PRO A 2 -27.33 -53.33 -40.91
C PRO A 2 -26.88 -52.83 -42.29
N PRO A 3 -27.81 -52.37 -43.15
CA PRO A 3 -27.50 -51.97 -44.52
C PRO A 3 -26.51 -50.80 -44.54
N THR A 4 -25.51 -50.88 -45.41
CA THR A 4 -24.35 -49.97 -45.51
C THR A 4 -24.75 -48.49 -45.60
N GLU A 5 -25.93 -48.18 -46.15
CA GLU A 5 -26.47 -46.82 -46.26
C GLU A 5 -26.86 -46.21 -44.91
N GLN A 6 -27.34 -47.01 -43.95
CA GLN A 6 -27.66 -46.51 -42.60
C GLN A 6 -26.38 -46.13 -41.83
N ILE A 7 -25.31 -46.92 -42.00
CA ILE A 7 -24.01 -46.66 -41.38
C ILE A 7 -23.40 -45.35 -41.91
N VAL A 8 -23.54 -45.08 -43.22
CA VAL A 8 -23.03 -43.85 -43.84
C VAL A 8 -23.81 -42.61 -43.37
N ALA A 9 -25.11 -42.74 -43.11
CA ALA A 9 -25.94 -41.65 -42.60
C ALA A 9 -25.73 -41.38 -41.09
N GLU A 10 -25.46 -42.40 -40.29
CA GLU A 10 -25.20 -42.27 -38.84
C GLU A 10 -23.78 -41.80 -38.53
N TYR A 11 -22.81 -42.09 -39.40
CA TYR A 11 -21.41 -41.68 -39.22
C TYR A 11 -21.21 -40.17 -38.97
N PRO A 12 -21.78 -39.23 -39.77
CA PRO A 12 -21.62 -37.80 -39.52
C PRO A 12 -22.29 -37.34 -38.21
N LEU A 13 -23.43 -37.93 -37.84
CA LEU A 13 -24.11 -37.65 -36.58
C LEU A 13 -23.27 -38.09 -35.37
N MET A 14 -22.70 -39.30 -35.43
CA MET A 14 -21.79 -39.80 -34.39
C MET A 14 -20.50 -38.96 -34.30
N GLN A 15 -19.98 -38.47 -35.44
CA GLN A 15 -18.80 -37.59 -35.43
C GLN A 15 -19.11 -36.22 -34.80
N GLN A 16 -20.30 -35.66 -35.04
CA GLN A 16 -20.75 -34.44 -34.38
C GLN A 16 -20.92 -34.65 -32.87
N GLU A 17 -21.50 -35.77 -32.45
CA GLU A 17 -21.66 -36.11 -31.03
C GLU A 17 -20.31 -36.33 -30.34
N ILE A 18 -19.36 -37.01 -30.98
CA ILE A 18 -18.00 -37.19 -30.48
C ILE A 18 -17.29 -35.83 -30.34
N ALA A 19 -17.47 -34.93 -31.31
CA ALA A 19 -16.88 -33.59 -31.26
C ALA A 19 -17.45 -32.77 -30.08
N ALA A 20 -18.76 -32.81 -29.87
CA ALA A 20 -19.43 -32.13 -28.76
C ALA A 20 -18.98 -32.69 -27.39
N LEU A 21 -18.97 -34.01 -27.23
CA LEU A 21 -18.52 -34.68 -26.01
C LEU A 21 -17.05 -34.39 -25.71
N ARG A 22 -16.17 -34.35 -26.73
CA ARG A 22 -14.77 -33.99 -26.55
C ARG A 22 -14.59 -32.53 -26.10
N ALA A 23 -15.39 -31.60 -26.62
CA ALA A 23 -15.38 -30.20 -26.19
C ALA A 23 -15.82 -30.06 -24.72
N GLN A 24 -16.88 -30.78 -24.32
CA GLN A 24 -17.34 -30.80 -22.93
C GLN A 24 -16.29 -31.37 -21.97
N VAL A 25 -15.64 -32.47 -22.35
CA VAL A 25 -14.55 -33.08 -21.56
C VAL A 25 -13.35 -32.15 -21.46
N ALA A 26 -12.99 -31.43 -22.52
CA ALA A 26 -11.90 -30.45 -22.49
C ALA A 26 -12.22 -29.29 -21.54
N TRP A 27 -13.45 -28.77 -21.57
CA TRP A 27 -13.91 -27.71 -20.66
C TRP A 27 -13.91 -28.18 -19.19
N LEU A 28 -14.44 -29.38 -18.91
CA LEU A 28 -14.43 -29.98 -17.57
C LEU A 28 -13.00 -30.19 -17.06
N LYS A 29 -12.08 -30.65 -17.92
CA LYS A 29 -10.66 -30.79 -17.55
C LYS A 29 -10.02 -29.45 -17.22
N GLN A 30 -10.37 -28.39 -17.96
CA GLN A 30 -9.86 -27.04 -17.70
C GLN A 30 -10.44 -26.44 -16.40
N GLN A 31 -11.69 -26.75 -16.03
CA GLN A 31 -12.29 -26.31 -14.78
C GLN A 31 -11.78 -27.09 -13.56
N LEU A 32 -11.61 -28.41 -13.68
CA LEU A 32 -11.18 -29.27 -12.57
C LEU A 32 -9.65 -29.27 -12.37
N PHE A 33 -8.88 -29.13 -13.44
CA PHE A 33 -7.42 -29.26 -13.42
C PHE A 33 -6.68 -28.04 -14.00
N GLY A 34 -7.39 -26.98 -14.40
CA GLY A 34 -6.76 -25.73 -14.82
C GLY A 34 -6.23 -24.94 -13.63
N GLY A 35 -5.25 -24.07 -13.88
CA GLY A 35 -4.53 -23.30 -12.87
C GLY A 35 -5.35 -22.21 -12.14
N GLY A 36 -6.68 -22.26 -12.17
CA GLY A 36 -7.57 -21.34 -11.48
C GLY A 36 -8.03 -21.92 -10.16
N LYS A 37 -7.72 -21.24 -9.06
CA LYS A 37 -8.34 -21.50 -7.76
C LYS A 37 -9.82 -21.10 -7.84
N SER A 38 -10.74 -22.04 -7.92
CA SER A 38 -12.14 -21.75 -7.57
C SER A 38 -12.66 -22.74 -6.55
N GLU A 39 -13.48 -22.18 -5.66
CA GLU A 39 -14.26 -22.86 -4.64
C GLU A 39 -14.99 -24.08 -5.21
N THR A 40 -15.21 -25.10 -4.38
CA THR A 40 -15.91 -26.34 -4.75
C THR A 40 -17.31 -26.01 -5.28
N LEU A 41 -17.48 -26.04 -6.60
CA LEU A 41 -18.77 -25.85 -7.25
C LEU A 41 -19.65 -27.09 -7.04
N ASP A 42 -20.90 -26.87 -6.63
CA ASP A 42 -21.87 -27.94 -6.42
C ASP A 42 -22.25 -28.59 -7.76
N ARG A 43 -22.54 -29.90 -7.74
CA ARG A 43 -22.90 -30.70 -8.92
C ARG A 43 -24.14 -30.17 -9.66
N ALA A 44 -25.04 -29.48 -8.95
CA ALA A 44 -26.22 -28.87 -9.58
C ALA A 44 -25.86 -27.64 -10.42
N GLN A 45 -24.91 -26.80 -9.98
CA GLN A 45 -24.42 -25.65 -10.76
C GLN A 45 -23.66 -26.08 -12.01
N LEU A 46 -22.86 -27.14 -11.89
CA LEU A 46 -22.14 -27.71 -13.04
C LEU A 46 -23.07 -28.21 -14.14
N ARG A 47 -24.21 -28.82 -13.78
CA ARG A 47 -25.23 -29.26 -14.76
C ARG A 47 -25.90 -28.09 -15.48
N LEU A 48 -26.15 -26.99 -14.77
CA LEU A 48 -26.77 -25.81 -15.35
C LEU A 48 -25.87 -25.15 -16.40
N GLN A 49 -24.57 -25.02 -16.09
CA GLN A 49 -23.57 -24.45 -17.02
C GLN A 49 -23.35 -25.31 -18.27
N LEU A 50 -23.42 -26.64 -18.12
CA LEU A 50 -23.36 -27.58 -19.24
C LEU A 50 -24.55 -27.42 -20.18
N ALA A 51 -25.77 -27.29 -19.64
CA ALA A 51 -26.97 -27.06 -20.43
C ALA A 51 -26.95 -25.71 -21.17
N GLU A 52 -26.42 -24.65 -20.55
CA GLU A 52 -26.22 -23.36 -21.23
C GLU A 52 -25.22 -23.46 -22.38
N LEU A 53 -24.11 -24.20 -22.21
CA LEU A 53 -23.10 -24.43 -23.25
C LEU A 53 -23.63 -25.26 -24.43
N GLU A 54 -24.45 -26.27 -24.19
CA GLU A 54 -25.12 -27.04 -25.26
C GLU A 54 -26.06 -26.15 -26.08
N SER A 55 -26.75 -25.21 -25.43
CA SER A 55 -27.61 -24.24 -26.12
C SER A 55 -26.82 -23.18 -26.91
N THR A 56 -25.67 -22.72 -26.39
CA THR A 56 -24.81 -21.74 -27.07
C THR A 56 -23.97 -22.35 -28.19
N ALA A 57 -23.64 -23.63 -28.12
CA ALA A 57 -23.00 -24.34 -29.24
C ALA A 57 -23.96 -24.54 -30.43
N ALA A 58 -25.28 -24.61 -30.18
CA ALA A 58 -26.31 -24.65 -31.21
C ALA A 58 -26.56 -23.28 -31.88
N GLU A 59 -26.29 -22.18 -31.19
CA GLU A 59 -26.35 -20.81 -31.74
C GLU A 59 -24.95 -20.20 -31.89
N ALA A 60 -24.22 -20.62 -32.92
CA ALA A 60 -22.92 -20.04 -33.25
C ALA A 60 -23.03 -18.56 -33.66
N LYS A 61 -22.91 -17.64 -32.70
CA LYS A 61 -22.64 -16.21 -32.95
C LYS A 61 -21.12 -15.98 -32.90
N PRO A 62 -20.56 -15.18 -33.83
CA PRO A 62 -19.12 -14.95 -33.86
C PRO A 62 -18.66 -14.20 -32.61
N ALA A 63 -17.54 -14.65 -32.06
CA ALA A 63 -16.90 -14.10 -30.87
C ALA A 63 -16.63 -12.60 -31.03
N GLN A 64 -17.23 -11.80 -30.15
CA GLN A 64 -16.83 -10.41 -29.97
C GLN A 64 -15.51 -10.39 -29.20
N THR A 65 -14.43 -10.12 -29.91
CA THR A 65 -13.16 -9.71 -29.30
C THR A 65 -13.41 -8.42 -28.55
N ILE A 66 -13.42 -8.47 -27.21
CA ILE A 66 -13.43 -7.26 -26.38
C ILE A 66 -12.05 -6.62 -26.49
N THR A 67 -11.89 -5.74 -27.47
CA THR A 67 -10.73 -4.86 -27.56
C THR A 67 -10.85 -3.81 -26.47
N TYR A 68 -9.98 -3.86 -25.46
CA TYR A 68 -9.82 -2.76 -24.50
C TYR A 68 -9.09 -1.61 -25.19
N GLU A 69 -9.83 -0.72 -25.84
CA GLU A 69 -9.31 0.62 -26.13
C GLU A 69 -9.34 1.41 -24.82
N ARG A 70 -8.17 1.71 -24.26
CA ARG A 70 -8.01 2.74 -23.24
C ARG A 70 -8.38 4.07 -23.92
N PRO A 71 -9.47 4.76 -23.55
CA PRO A 71 -9.75 6.06 -24.14
C PRO A 71 -8.66 7.02 -23.68
N SER A 72 -7.70 7.34 -24.57
CA SER A 72 -6.86 8.53 -24.41
C SER A 72 -7.69 9.74 -24.84
N GLY A 73 -8.71 10.05 -24.05
CA GLY A 73 -9.39 11.33 -24.16
C GLY A 73 -8.42 12.47 -23.81
N PRO A 74 -8.63 13.68 -24.34
CA PRO A 74 -7.86 14.85 -23.94
C PRO A 74 -7.95 14.98 -22.42
N GLY A 75 -6.79 15.00 -21.75
CA GLY A 75 -6.71 14.98 -20.29
C GLY A 75 -7.61 16.04 -19.69
N SER A 76 -8.63 15.60 -18.94
CA SER A 76 -9.44 16.48 -18.11
C SER A 76 -8.50 17.35 -17.27
N LYS A 77 -8.70 18.68 -17.31
CA LYS A 77 -7.90 19.63 -16.51
C LYS A 77 -7.92 19.14 -15.06
N ARG A 78 -6.75 18.80 -14.51
CA ARG A 78 -6.64 18.40 -13.10
C ARG A 78 -7.20 19.53 -12.24
N LYS A 79 -8.30 19.27 -11.54
CA LYS A 79 -8.87 20.22 -10.59
C LYS A 79 -7.83 20.56 -9.53
N LEU A 80 -7.75 21.83 -9.17
CA LEU A 80 -6.85 22.25 -8.10
C LEU A 80 -7.34 21.64 -6.78
N PRO A 81 -6.45 21.34 -5.82
CA PRO A 81 -6.86 20.89 -4.50
C PRO A 81 -7.87 21.84 -3.83
N ALA A 82 -7.69 23.16 -4.01
CA ALA A 82 -8.60 24.18 -3.49
C ALA A 82 -10.05 24.00 -4.01
N GLU A 83 -10.22 23.60 -5.27
CA GLU A 83 -11.54 23.35 -5.87
C GLU A 83 -12.12 22.02 -5.37
N SER A 84 -11.26 21.00 -5.22
CA SER A 84 -11.66 19.65 -4.80
C SER A 84 -12.16 19.63 -3.35
N PHE A 85 -11.63 20.51 -2.50
CA PHE A 85 -11.97 20.59 -1.07
C PHE A 85 -12.75 21.86 -0.70
N ALA A 86 -13.38 22.52 -1.68
CA ALA A 86 -14.13 23.76 -1.44
C ALA A 86 -15.25 23.57 -0.40
N HIS A 87 -15.95 22.44 -0.46
CA HIS A 87 -17.11 22.11 0.37
C HIS A 87 -16.77 21.60 1.77
N LEU A 88 -15.48 21.34 2.08
CA LEU A 88 -15.09 20.93 3.43
C LEU A 88 -15.21 22.11 4.41
N PRO A 89 -15.67 21.87 5.65
CA PRO A 89 -15.74 22.91 6.67
C PRO A 89 -14.33 23.38 7.06
N VAL A 90 -14.18 24.66 7.38
CA VAL A 90 -12.97 25.19 8.03
C VAL A 90 -13.18 25.09 9.53
N LYS A 91 -12.38 24.28 10.22
CA LYS A 91 -12.53 24.05 11.66
C LYS A 91 -11.54 24.87 12.49
N GLU A 92 -10.34 25.07 11.95
CA GLU A 92 -9.24 25.71 12.66
C GLU A 92 -8.55 26.72 11.76
N THR A 93 -8.26 27.91 12.29
CA THR A 93 -7.44 28.93 11.64
C THR A 93 -6.24 29.22 12.53
N VAL A 94 -5.06 28.90 12.02
CA VAL A 94 -3.79 29.09 12.72
C VAL A 94 -3.07 30.28 12.11
N GLU A 95 -2.86 31.33 12.90
CA GLU A 95 -2.07 32.49 12.50
C GLU A 95 -0.62 32.34 12.95
N ILE A 96 0.32 32.37 12.01
CA ILE A 96 1.76 32.22 12.28
C ILE A 96 2.45 33.56 12.09
N VAL A 97 2.66 34.26 13.20
CA VAL A 97 3.39 35.53 13.27
C VAL A 97 4.89 35.28 13.41
N PRO A 98 5.76 35.98 12.65
CA PRO A 98 7.22 35.87 12.79
C PRO A 98 7.70 36.19 14.22
N GLU A 99 8.72 35.47 14.71
CA GLU A 99 9.27 35.69 16.05
C GLU A 99 9.73 37.13 16.29
N PRO A 100 10.42 37.84 15.37
CA PRO A 100 10.83 39.21 15.59
C PRO A 100 9.66 40.18 15.81
N VAL A 101 8.53 39.88 15.17
CA VAL A 101 7.29 40.67 15.30
C VAL A 101 6.60 40.35 16.63
N LYS A 102 6.60 39.08 17.06
CA LYS A 102 6.09 38.70 18.39
C LYS A 102 6.84 39.40 19.53
N HIS A 103 8.16 39.59 19.38
CA HIS A 103 8.98 40.24 20.40
C HIS A 103 8.79 41.76 20.44
N ASN A 104 8.59 42.42 19.29
CA ASN A 104 8.47 43.89 19.20
C ASN A 104 7.30 44.31 18.29
N PRO A 105 6.03 44.09 18.68
CA PRO A 105 4.89 44.27 17.79
C PRO A 105 4.69 45.72 17.32
N GLU A 106 5.04 46.71 18.13
CA GLU A 106 4.83 48.14 17.83
C GLU A 106 5.68 48.66 16.68
N LEU A 107 6.83 48.02 16.43
CA LEU A 107 7.77 48.39 15.37
C LEU A 107 7.36 47.87 13.99
N TYR A 108 6.34 47.01 13.92
CA TYR A 108 5.94 46.35 12.69
C TYR A 108 4.48 46.65 12.32
N GLU A 109 4.23 46.86 11.04
CA GLU A 109 2.88 47.00 10.48
C GLU A 109 2.56 45.82 9.55
N LYS A 110 1.33 45.28 9.65
CA LYS A 110 0.84 44.21 8.77
C LYS A 110 0.49 44.83 7.41
N ILE A 111 1.14 44.35 6.34
CA ILE A 111 0.90 44.82 4.96
C ILE A 111 -0.01 43.86 4.19
N GLY A 112 0.02 42.59 4.53
CA GLY A 112 -0.75 41.57 3.83
C GLY A 112 -0.70 40.24 4.56
N GLU A 113 -1.20 39.21 3.91
CA GLU A 113 -1.19 37.85 4.45
C GLU A 113 -1.14 36.84 3.32
N GLU A 114 -0.54 35.69 3.61
CA GLU A 114 -0.55 34.52 2.75
C GLU A 114 -1.40 33.46 3.42
N ARG A 115 -2.49 33.06 2.75
CA ARG A 115 -3.40 32.01 3.22
C ARG A 115 -3.08 30.72 2.51
N THR A 116 -2.83 29.69 3.30
CA THR A 116 -2.69 28.31 2.82
C THR A 116 -3.64 27.44 3.61
N PHE A 117 -4.00 26.27 3.10
CA PHE A 117 -4.80 25.32 3.85
C PHE A 117 -4.12 23.95 3.88
N GLU A 118 -4.54 23.14 4.82
CA GLU A 118 -4.32 21.71 4.86
C GLU A 118 -5.62 21.00 5.20
N VAL A 119 -5.72 19.74 4.82
CA VAL A 119 -6.87 18.87 5.06
C VAL A 119 -6.49 17.92 6.18
N ASP A 120 -7.30 17.90 7.22
CA ASP A 120 -7.18 16.99 8.36
C ASP A 120 -8.48 16.21 8.56
N ILE A 121 -8.44 15.20 9.42
CA ILE A 121 -9.51 14.22 9.59
C ILE A 121 -9.82 13.97 11.05
N VAL A 122 -11.12 14.01 11.37
CA VAL A 122 -11.70 13.38 12.55
C VAL A 122 -12.78 12.44 12.00
N PRO A 123 -12.48 11.14 11.82
CA PRO A 123 -13.37 10.23 11.12
C PRO A 123 -14.79 10.28 11.70
N PRO A 124 -15.84 10.32 10.86
CA PRO A 124 -15.84 10.20 9.39
C PRO A 124 -15.71 11.53 8.63
N GLN A 125 -15.34 12.64 9.27
CA GLN A 125 -15.36 13.97 8.67
C GLN A 125 -13.95 14.48 8.37
N LEU A 126 -13.79 15.09 7.20
CA LEU A 126 -12.61 15.87 6.86
C LEU A 126 -12.91 17.36 7.01
N PHE A 127 -11.89 18.13 7.37
CA PHE A 127 -12.00 19.57 7.50
C PHE A 127 -10.71 20.24 7.02
N LYS A 128 -10.84 21.52 6.68
CA LYS A 128 -9.71 22.38 6.37
C LYS A 128 -9.19 23.03 7.65
N ARG A 129 -7.87 23.00 7.82
CA ARG A 129 -7.15 23.90 8.72
C ARG A 129 -6.50 24.99 7.89
N GLU A 130 -6.94 26.23 8.09
CA GLU A 130 -6.37 27.38 7.40
C GLU A 130 -5.13 27.86 8.15
N ILE A 131 -4.04 28.05 7.43
CA ILE A 131 -2.80 28.61 7.94
C ILE A 131 -2.65 30.00 7.33
N VAL A 132 -2.78 31.02 8.18
CA VAL A 132 -2.63 32.43 7.82
C VAL A 132 -1.24 32.88 8.24
N ARG A 133 -0.45 33.38 7.29
CA ARG A 133 0.90 33.91 7.54
C ARG A 133 0.92 35.39 7.20
N PRO A 134 0.79 36.29 8.18
CA PRO A 134 0.82 37.71 7.93
C PRO A 134 2.22 38.19 7.50
N LYS A 135 2.22 39.13 6.55
CA LYS A 135 3.42 39.84 6.07
C LYS A 135 3.54 41.16 6.82
N TYR A 136 4.69 41.38 7.44
CA TYR A 136 4.98 42.58 8.22
C TYR A 136 6.10 43.40 7.58
N ARG A 137 6.06 44.72 7.80
CA ARG A 137 7.16 45.64 7.50
C ARG A 137 7.51 46.46 8.72
N HIS A 138 8.77 46.83 8.80
CA HIS A 138 9.25 47.71 9.85
C HIS A 138 8.77 49.16 9.62
N ARG A 139 8.15 49.78 10.62
CA ARG A 139 7.53 51.11 10.49
C ARG A 139 8.57 52.22 10.33
N LEU A 140 9.69 52.10 11.04
CA LEU A 140 10.75 53.13 11.08
C LEU A 140 11.79 52.97 9.95
N ASP A 141 11.95 51.76 9.42
CA ASP A 141 12.94 51.47 8.37
C ASP A 141 12.26 50.80 7.20
N ARG A 142 11.97 51.62 6.20
CA ARG A 142 11.25 51.22 4.99
C ARG A 142 12.10 50.45 3.98
N MET A 143 13.43 50.41 4.16
CA MET A 143 14.37 49.72 3.28
C MET A 143 14.58 48.26 3.68
N ARG A 144 14.18 47.88 4.90
CA ARG A 144 14.27 46.49 5.37
C ARG A 144 13.26 45.60 4.65
N ALA A 145 13.70 44.38 4.30
CA ALA A 145 12.84 43.39 3.66
C ALA A 145 11.63 43.04 4.56
N PRO A 146 10.43 42.84 3.97
CA PRO A 146 9.27 42.39 4.71
C PRO A 146 9.52 41.07 5.43
N LEU A 147 9.00 40.95 6.65
CA LEU A 147 9.05 39.73 7.44
C LEU A 147 7.82 38.88 7.18
N LEU A 148 8.04 37.60 6.93
CA LEU A 148 7.00 36.59 6.75
C LEU A 148 7.48 35.31 7.44
N ALA A 149 6.58 34.65 8.18
CA ALA A 149 6.92 33.40 8.82
C ALA A 149 7.11 32.28 7.77
N PRO A 150 8.10 31.39 7.94
CA PRO A 150 8.28 30.25 7.05
C PRO A 150 7.00 29.40 7.00
N ALA A 151 6.76 28.75 5.86
CA ALA A 151 5.63 27.83 5.75
C ALA A 151 5.88 26.63 6.70
N PRO A 152 4.86 26.14 7.41
CA PRO A 152 5.00 24.92 8.19
C PRO A 152 5.50 23.76 7.31
N GLY A 153 6.45 23.00 7.85
CA GLY A 153 6.89 21.76 7.21
C GLY A 153 5.72 20.79 7.06
N ARG A 154 5.65 20.10 5.93
CA ARG A 154 4.64 19.08 5.62
C ARG A 154 5.33 17.79 5.22
N ILE A 155 4.68 16.66 5.50
CA ILE A 155 5.16 15.33 5.07
C ILE A 155 5.26 15.29 3.53
N ALA A 156 4.25 15.84 2.84
CA ALA A 156 4.26 16.06 1.41
C ALA A 156 4.49 17.56 1.11
N PRO A 157 5.70 17.97 0.67
CA PRO A 157 5.99 19.36 0.33
C PRO A 157 5.05 19.87 -0.77
N GLY A 158 4.41 21.03 -0.53
CA GLY A 158 3.41 21.60 -1.44
C GLY A 158 2.09 20.83 -1.53
N GLY A 159 1.95 19.70 -0.80
CA GLY A 159 0.71 18.94 -0.69
C GLY A 159 -0.28 19.56 0.28
N PHE A 160 -1.53 19.11 0.24
CA PHE A 160 -2.61 19.59 1.11
C PHE A 160 -2.85 18.69 2.33
N ALA A 161 -2.21 17.53 2.44
CA ALA A 161 -2.42 16.64 3.57
C ALA A 161 -1.73 17.16 4.84
N SER A 162 -2.50 17.20 5.93
CA SER A 162 -1.96 17.41 7.28
C SER A 162 -1.25 16.15 7.78
N ALA A 163 -0.47 16.30 8.86
CA ALA A 163 0.12 15.16 9.56
C ALA A 163 -0.94 14.21 10.13
N GLY A 164 -2.07 14.74 10.62
CA GLY A 164 -3.18 13.93 11.16
C GLY A 164 -3.83 13.03 10.10
N LEU A 165 -4.07 13.57 8.90
CA LEU A 165 -4.59 12.79 7.78
C LEU A 165 -3.65 11.66 7.36
N VAL A 166 -2.34 11.93 7.28
CA VAL A 166 -1.34 10.90 6.95
C VAL A 166 -1.26 9.85 8.06
N ALA A 167 -1.22 10.26 9.32
CA ALA A 167 -1.20 9.35 10.46
C ALA A 167 -2.43 8.43 10.49
N TRP A 168 -3.62 8.96 10.22
CA TRP A 168 -4.84 8.16 10.07
C TRP A 168 -4.70 7.16 8.93
N ALA A 169 -4.22 7.56 7.75
CA ALA A 169 -4.08 6.67 6.60
C ALA A 169 -3.13 5.49 6.90
N LEU A 170 -2.01 5.74 7.59
CA LEU A 170 -1.07 4.70 8.03
C LEU A 170 -1.69 3.78 9.09
N THR A 171 -2.28 4.35 10.14
CA THR A 171 -2.89 3.56 11.24
C THR A 171 -4.01 2.69 10.69
N ALA A 172 -4.89 3.26 9.88
CA ALA A 172 -5.97 2.50 9.25
C ALA A 172 -5.42 1.38 8.35
N LYS A 173 -4.34 1.62 7.61
CA LYS A 173 -3.75 0.60 6.74
C LYS A 173 -3.11 -0.55 7.51
N TYR A 174 -2.26 -0.22 8.48
CA TYR A 174 -1.36 -1.18 9.12
C TYR A 174 -1.92 -1.76 10.42
N CYS A 175 -2.63 -0.96 11.22
CA CYS A 175 -3.25 -1.42 12.47
C CYS A 175 -4.65 -1.98 12.22
N ASP A 176 -5.47 -1.29 11.41
CA ASP A 176 -6.88 -1.68 11.20
C ASP A 176 -7.10 -2.52 9.94
N HIS A 177 -6.02 -2.92 9.26
CA HIS A 177 -6.07 -3.71 8.02
C HIS A 177 -6.98 -3.12 6.92
N LEU A 178 -7.07 -1.79 6.83
CA LEU A 178 -7.88 -1.06 5.86
C LEU A 178 -7.05 -0.70 4.62
N PRO A 179 -7.14 -1.45 3.51
CA PRO A 179 -6.32 -1.20 2.33
C PRO A 179 -6.65 0.14 1.67
N LEU A 180 -5.64 0.75 1.03
CA LEU A 180 -5.73 2.12 0.51
C LEU A 180 -6.87 2.35 -0.51
N TYR A 181 -7.21 1.34 -1.32
CA TYR A 181 -8.34 1.46 -2.25
C TYR A 181 -9.69 1.57 -1.50
N ARG A 182 -9.80 0.98 -0.29
CA ARG A 182 -11.00 1.07 0.54
C ARG A 182 -11.04 2.43 1.23
N GLN A 183 -9.88 2.93 1.68
CA GLN A 183 -9.75 4.29 2.20
C GLN A 183 -10.17 5.33 1.15
N GLU A 184 -9.68 5.24 -0.11
CA GLU A 184 -10.08 6.12 -1.22
C GLU A 184 -11.61 6.15 -1.41
N LYS A 185 -12.27 4.98 -1.42
CA LYS A 185 -13.73 4.88 -1.50
C LYS A 185 -14.43 5.53 -0.30
N MET A 186 -13.88 5.38 0.90
CA MET A 186 -14.42 6.01 2.12
C MET A 186 -14.30 7.53 2.07
N LEU A 187 -13.12 8.04 1.75
CA LEU A 187 -12.85 9.47 1.64
C LEU A 187 -13.75 10.13 0.58
N THR A 188 -13.94 9.47 -0.56
CA THR A 188 -14.88 9.92 -1.60
C THR A 188 -16.32 10.02 -1.09
N ARG A 189 -16.79 9.03 -0.31
CA ARG A 189 -18.12 9.06 0.32
C ARG A 189 -18.25 10.18 1.37
N TRP A 190 -17.15 10.55 2.01
CA TRP A 190 -17.08 11.66 2.97
C TRP A 190 -16.91 13.03 2.30
N GLY A 191 -17.00 13.08 0.97
CA GLY A 191 -16.88 14.31 0.18
C GLY A 191 -15.45 14.66 -0.23
N ALA A 192 -14.42 14.02 0.33
CA ALA A 192 -13.03 14.33 0.02
C ALA A 192 -12.41 13.31 -0.96
N PRO A 193 -12.50 13.49 -2.29
CA PRO A 193 -11.91 12.57 -3.24
C PRO A 193 -10.38 12.66 -3.21
N ILE A 194 -9.76 11.81 -2.40
CA ILE A 194 -8.31 11.64 -2.32
C ILE A 194 -7.94 10.35 -3.04
N SER A 195 -7.07 10.45 -4.04
CA SER A 195 -6.69 9.31 -4.86
C SER A 195 -5.86 8.29 -4.06
N ARG A 196 -5.96 7.03 -4.45
CA ARG A 196 -5.10 5.95 -3.95
C ARG A 196 -3.62 6.25 -4.15
N GLN A 197 -3.26 6.92 -5.25
CA GLN A 197 -1.88 7.31 -5.54
C GLN A 197 -1.36 8.28 -4.46
N ASN A 198 -2.13 9.31 -4.11
CA ASN A 198 -1.73 10.24 -3.05
C ASN A 198 -1.52 9.51 -1.73
N LEU A 199 -2.41 8.58 -1.37
CA LEU A 199 -2.26 7.78 -0.15
C LEU A 199 -1.00 6.90 -0.19
N CYS A 200 -0.67 6.29 -1.33
CA CYS A 200 0.58 5.54 -1.51
C CYS A 200 1.81 6.45 -1.33
N ASP A 201 1.82 7.60 -1.98
CA ASP A 201 2.93 8.54 -1.94
C ASP A 201 3.16 9.05 -0.51
N TRP A 202 2.08 9.42 0.20
CA TRP A 202 2.14 9.84 1.60
C TRP A 202 2.63 8.71 2.51
N THR A 203 2.23 7.47 2.25
CA THR A 203 2.74 6.30 2.98
C THR A 203 4.25 6.21 2.83
N GLY A 204 4.77 6.32 1.60
CA GLY A 204 6.22 6.29 1.33
C GLY A 204 6.98 7.43 2.01
N MET A 205 6.47 8.67 1.92
CA MET A 205 7.08 9.83 2.57
C MET A 205 7.08 9.69 4.09
N ALA A 206 5.98 9.21 4.69
CA ALA A 206 5.89 8.98 6.12
C ALA A 206 6.85 7.86 6.56
N THR A 207 6.98 6.78 5.79
CA THR A 207 7.92 5.69 6.10
C THR A 207 9.37 6.17 6.10
N ALA A 208 9.75 7.10 5.21
CA ALA A 208 11.10 7.68 5.21
C ALA A 208 11.40 8.52 6.46
N LEU A 209 10.39 9.15 7.05
CA LEU A 209 10.53 9.85 8.34
C LEU A 209 10.62 8.86 9.50
N LEU A 210 9.77 7.84 9.51
CA LEU A 210 9.73 6.80 10.54
C LEU A 210 10.97 5.91 10.56
N GLU A 211 11.63 5.72 9.41
CA GLU A 211 12.86 4.93 9.30
C GLU A 211 13.95 5.40 10.30
N ARG A 212 14.03 6.69 10.58
CA ARG A 212 14.98 7.23 11.56
C ARG A 212 14.69 6.75 12.99
N VAL A 213 13.42 6.66 13.34
CA VAL A 213 12.97 6.16 14.65
C VAL A 213 13.28 4.67 14.75
N VAL A 214 12.94 3.89 13.72
CA VAL A 214 13.22 2.44 13.68
C VAL A 214 14.72 2.16 13.76
N LYS A 215 15.57 2.97 13.11
CA LYS A 215 17.03 2.86 13.21
C LYS A 215 17.54 3.12 14.63
N LEU A 216 16.98 4.11 15.32
CA LEU A 216 17.34 4.39 16.71
C LEU A 216 16.89 3.25 17.64
N MET A 217 15.64 2.78 17.51
CA MET A 217 15.14 1.61 18.26
C MET A 217 16.04 0.39 18.06
N LYS A 218 16.47 0.13 16.81
CA LYS A 218 17.41 -0.95 16.50
C LYS A 218 18.76 -0.75 17.18
N GLN A 219 19.29 0.47 17.15
CA GLN A 219 20.57 0.79 17.79
C GLN A 219 20.49 0.57 19.31
N GLU A 220 19.42 1.01 19.96
CA GLU A 220 19.21 0.84 21.41
C GLU A 220 19.05 -0.65 21.76
N LEU A 221 18.29 -1.40 20.96
CA LEU A 221 18.14 -2.84 21.12
C LEU A 221 19.49 -3.58 21.06
N LEU A 222 20.33 -3.23 20.08
CA LEU A 222 21.66 -3.83 19.87
C LEU A 222 22.72 -3.34 20.86
N GLN A 223 22.49 -2.23 21.56
CA GLN A 223 23.32 -1.85 22.72
C GLN A 223 23.01 -2.71 23.94
N GLY A 224 21.84 -3.34 23.97
CA GLY A 224 21.47 -4.32 24.98
C GLY A 224 22.37 -5.55 24.90
N GLY A 225 22.62 -6.18 26.06
CA GLY A 225 23.42 -7.40 26.14
C GLY A 225 22.64 -8.68 25.78
N TYR A 226 21.38 -8.57 25.32
CA TYR A 226 20.53 -9.71 24.98
C TYR A 226 19.54 -9.33 23.88
N VAL A 227 19.42 -10.18 22.86
CA VAL A 227 18.48 -10.01 21.73
C VAL A 227 17.86 -11.35 21.36
N GLN A 228 16.56 -11.34 21.11
CA GLN A 228 15.79 -12.42 20.50
C GLN A 228 15.62 -12.13 19.01
N VAL A 229 15.88 -13.13 18.17
CA VAL A 229 15.72 -13.04 16.71
C VAL A 229 14.84 -14.17 16.22
N ASP A 230 13.84 -13.82 15.42
CA ASP A 230 12.92 -14.74 14.76
C ASP A 230 12.65 -14.31 13.31
N GLU A 231 12.43 -15.25 12.40
CA GLU A 231 12.08 -14.95 11.01
C GLU A 231 10.71 -15.52 10.61
N THR A 232 9.85 -14.67 10.03
CA THR A 232 8.57 -15.10 9.47
C THR A 232 8.62 -15.06 7.94
N PRO A 233 8.44 -16.21 7.23
CA PRO A 233 8.38 -16.22 5.78
C PRO A 233 7.07 -15.60 5.27
N ILE A 234 7.18 -14.64 4.36
CA ILE A 234 6.04 -13.95 3.75
C ILE A 234 6.15 -14.06 2.22
N ARG A 235 5.04 -14.47 1.60
CA ARG A 235 4.91 -14.45 0.14
C ARG A 235 4.67 -13.02 -0.35
N CYS A 236 5.58 -12.51 -1.17
CA CYS A 236 5.54 -11.15 -1.70
C CYS A 236 5.62 -11.15 -3.24
N ASN A 237 5.01 -10.15 -3.86
CA ASN A 237 5.23 -9.88 -5.28
C ASN A 237 6.35 -8.85 -5.37
N ASP A 238 7.49 -9.27 -5.93
CA ASP A 238 8.62 -8.40 -6.17
C ASP A 238 8.55 -7.88 -7.61
N PRO A 239 8.32 -6.57 -7.83
CA PRO A 239 8.21 -6.00 -9.18
C PRO A 239 9.52 -6.08 -9.97
N ASP A 240 10.67 -6.24 -9.31
CA ASP A 240 11.97 -6.38 -9.97
C ASP A 240 12.22 -7.82 -10.44
N VAL A 241 11.47 -8.79 -9.92
CA VAL A 241 11.46 -10.18 -10.38
C VAL A 241 10.53 -10.32 -11.59
N ARG A 242 11.13 -10.22 -12.79
CA ARG A 242 10.45 -10.20 -14.10
C ARG A 242 9.52 -11.38 -14.40
N ASP A 243 9.62 -12.48 -13.67
CA ASP A 243 8.85 -13.70 -13.94
C ASP A 243 7.38 -13.62 -13.47
N GLY A 244 6.98 -12.54 -12.78
CA GLY A 244 5.62 -12.35 -12.26
C GLY A 244 5.24 -13.38 -11.19
N LYS A 245 6.23 -14.16 -10.70
CA LYS A 245 6.06 -15.15 -9.65
C LYS A 245 6.14 -14.49 -8.30
N THR A 246 5.36 -15.03 -7.36
CA THR A 246 5.46 -14.66 -5.95
C THR A 246 6.77 -15.22 -5.39
N THR A 247 7.61 -14.34 -4.85
CA THR A 247 8.85 -14.70 -4.15
C THR A 247 8.55 -14.85 -2.66
N THR A 248 9.37 -15.62 -1.95
CA THR A 248 9.31 -15.67 -0.48
C THR A 248 10.37 -14.74 0.07
N GLY A 249 9.94 -13.69 0.76
CA GLY A 249 10.81 -12.90 1.61
C GLY A 249 10.60 -13.28 3.08
N TYR A 250 11.39 -12.68 3.94
CA TYR A 250 11.45 -12.98 5.36
C TYR A 250 11.39 -11.66 6.12
N LEU A 251 10.45 -11.59 7.06
CA LEU A 251 10.38 -10.51 8.03
C LEU A 251 11.13 -10.97 9.28
N TRP A 252 12.28 -10.37 9.52
CA TRP A 252 13.11 -10.65 10.70
C TRP A 252 12.67 -9.74 11.84
N GLY A 253 12.21 -10.34 12.93
CA GLY A 253 11.90 -9.64 14.18
C GLY A 253 13.10 -9.68 15.11
N LEU A 254 13.52 -8.52 15.60
CA LEU A 254 14.45 -8.39 16.72
C LEU A 254 13.68 -7.86 17.92
N SER A 255 13.89 -8.46 19.08
CA SER A 255 13.23 -8.01 20.32
C SER A 255 14.09 -8.30 21.55
N CYS A 256 13.74 -7.67 22.65
CA CYS A 256 14.26 -7.97 23.98
C CYS A 256 13.07 -7.82 24.96
N PRO A 257 12.94 -8.68 25.98
CA PRO A 257 11.89 -8.54 26.99
C PRO A 257 11.85 -7.12 27.56
N ASP A 258 10.63 -6.57 27.69
CA ASP A 258 10.38 -5.21 28.17
C ASP A 258 10.99 -4.08 27.31
N ALA A 259 11.44 -4.39 26.09
CA ALA A 259 11.97 -3.43 25.13
C ALA A 259 11.15 -3.38 23.83
N ASP A 260 11.55 -2.49 22.92
CA ASP A 260 10.96 -2.34 21.61
C ASP A 260 11.19 -3.56 20.70
N VAL A 261 10.32 -3.72 19.70
CA VAL A 261 10.45 -4.75 18.66
C VAL A 261 10.73 -4.06 17.32
N VAL A 262 11.77 -4.52 16.63
CA VAL A 262 12.18 -4.01 15.32
C VAL A 262 11.99 -5.10 14.27
N PHE A 263 11.37 -4.75 13.15
CA PHE A 263 11.23 -5.65 12.01
C PHE A 263 12.09 -5.19 10.83
N GLU A 264 12.79 -6.13 10.20
CA GLU A 264 13.60 -5.88 9.00
C GLU A 264 13.24 -6.86 7.88
N TRP A 265 13.01 -6.34 6.68
CA TRP A 265 12.65 -7.14 5.52
C TRP A 265 13.90 -7.62 4.76
N ARG A 266 13.98 -8.92 4.48
CA ARG A 266 15.06 -9.55 3.69
C ARG A 266 14.50 -10.55 2.69
N LEU A 267 15.19 -10.73 1.56
CA LEU A 267 14.82 -11.73 0.54
C LEU A 267 15.47 -13.10 0.77
N SER A 268 16.26 -13.25 1.83
CA SER A 268 17.03 -14.44 2.13
C SER A 268 16.94 -14.78 3.62
N ARG A 269 17.00 -16.08 3.91
CA ARG A 269 17.08 -16.64 5.27
C ARG A 269 18.48 -17.16 5.61
N ARG A 270 19.49 -16.80 4.82
CA ARG A 270 20.86 -17.26 5.00
C ARG A 270 21.46 -16.64 6.25
N HIS A 271 22.42 -17.35 6.83
CA HIS A 271 23.18 -16.92 7.99
C HIS A 271 23.73 -15.50 7.89
N GLU A 272 24.31 -15.17 6.74
CA GLU A 272 24.90 -13.86 6.46
C GLU A 272 23.91 -12.69 6.64
N GLU A 273 22.60 -12.94 6.53
CA GLU A 273 21.58 -11.91 6.76
C GLU A 273 21.39 -11.63 8.26
N ALA A 274 21.51 -12.65 9.12
CA ALA A 274 21.48 -12.48 10.57
C ALA A 274 22.72 -11.69 11.05
N SER A 275 23.89 -11.99 10.47
CA SER A 275 25.15 -11.26 10.67
C SER A 275 25.00 -9.78 10.38
N ARG A 276 24.47 -9.45 9.20
CA ARG A 276 24.23 -8.07 8.75
C ARG A 276 23.18 -7.35 9.59
N LEU A 277 22.24 -8.11 10.13
CA LEU A 277 21.14 -7.60 10.93
C LEU A 277 21.60 -7.19 12.34
N LEU A 278 22.47 -7.99 12.97
CA LEU A 278 23.10 -7.65 14.26
C LEU A 278 24.26 -6.63 14.10
N GLY A 279 24.96 -6.70 12.97
CA GLY A 279 26.15 -5.91 12.69
C GLY A 279 27.35 -6.29 13.55
N ASP A 280 28.55 -5.86 13.14
CA ASP A 280 29.83 -6.24 13.76
C ASP A 280 30.02 -5.68 15.20
N THR A 281 29.06 -4.91 15.69
CA THR A 281 29.15 -4.15 16.95
C THR A 281 28.37 -4.79 18.10
N PHE A 282 27.49 -5.76 17.82
CA PHE A 282 26.70 -6.42 18.85
C PHE A 282 27.57 -7.32 19.72
N LYS A 283 27.47 -7.16 21.05
CA LYS A 283 28.15 -8.00 22.04
C LYS A 283 27.16 -8.36 23.14
N GLY A 284 26.65 -9.58 23.12
CA GLY A 284 25.64 -10.01 24.07
C GLY A 284 24.99 -11.31 23.64
N LEU A 285 24.16 -11.89 24.51
CA LEU A 285 23.47 -13.15 24.29
C LEU A 285 22.46 -13.04 23.13
N LEU A 286 22.47 -14.02 22.24
CA LEU A 286 21.50 -14.14 21.15
C LEU A 286 20.61 -15.35 21.37
N GLN A 287 19.29 -15.14 21.41
CA GLN A 287 18.31 -16.21 21.49
C GLN A 287 17.55 -16.34 20.15
N SER A 288 17.42 -17.58 19.69
CA SER A 288 16.71 -17.97 18.47
C SER A 288 16.13 -19.37 18.68
N ASP A 289 15.11 -19.75 17.90
CA ASP A 289 14.39 -21.03 17.95
C ASP A 289 15.21 -22.28 17.59
N GLY A 290 16.53 -22.14 17.45
CA GLY A 290 17.46 -23.25 17.20
C GLY A 290 17.81 -23.46 15.73
N TYR A 291 17.51 -22.51 14.84
CA TYR A 291 17.93 -22.59 13.44
C TYR A 291 19.46 -22.57 13.28
N GLU A 292 20.00 -23.54 12.53
CA GLU A 292 21.45 -23.75 12.36
C GLU A 292 22.22 -22.53 11.83
N ALA A 293 21.54 -21.62 11.12
CA ALA A 293 22.16 -20.41 10.62
C ALA A 293 22.62 -19.50 11.76
N VAL A 294 21.89 -19.39 12.87
CA VAL A 294 22.31 -18.52 14.00
C VAL A 294 23.52 -19.11 14.75
N ARG A 295 23.81 -20.40 14.59
CA ARG A 295 24.85 -21.10 15.37
C ARG A 295 26.30 -20.77 15.02
N ARG A 296 26.60 -20.33 13.79
CA ARG A 296 27.99 -20.40 13.26
C ARG A 296 28.83 -19.14 13.48
N GLU A 297 28.23 -17.99 13.71
CA GLU A 297 28.94 -16.71 13.95
C GLU A 297 29.03 -16.34 15.43
N VAL A 298 28.29 -17.06 16.27
CA VAL A 298 28.15 -16.80 17.71
C VAL A 298 29.25 -17.52 18.52
N ALA A 299 30.34 -17.95 17.87
CA ALA A 299 31.50 -18.53 18.55
C ALA A 299 32.31 -17.51 19.38
N GLN A 300 31.90 -16.24 19.42
CA GLN A 300 32.46 -15.19 20.29
C GLN A 300 31.46 -14.63 21.32
N VAL A 301 30.29 -15.24 21.45
CA VAL A 301 29.19 -14.76 22.28
C VAL A 301 28.60 -15.96 23.00
N ASP A 302 28.50 -15.90 24.34
CA ASP A 302 27.83 -16.97 25.09
C ASP A 302 26.38 -17.09 24.59
N VAL A 303 25.93 -18.31 24.32
CA VAL A 303 24.53 -18.61 23.96
C VAL A 303 24.00 -19.55 25.00
N GLN A 304 22.95 -19.12 25.70
CA GLN A 304 22.12 -20.04 26.47
C GLN A 304 20.92 -20.44 25.62
N TYR A 305 20.80 -21.75 25.41
CA TYR A 305 19.65 -22.38 24.79
C TYR A 305 18.61 -22.65 25.88
N VAL A 306 17.37 -22.21 25.67
CA VAL A 306 16.19 -22.68 26.41
C VAL A 306 15.22 -23.27 25.41
#